data_AF-A0A6G5AA84-F1
#
_entry.id   AF-A0A6G5AA84-F1
#
_cell.length_a   1.000
_cell.length_b   1.000
_cell.length_c   1.000
_cell.angle_alpha   90.00
_cell.angle_beta   90.00
_cell.angle_gamma   90.00
#
_symmetry.space_group_name_H-M   'P 1'
#
loop_
_entity.id
_entity.type
_entity.pdbx_description
1 polymer ?
#
loop_
_entity_poly.entity_id
_entity_poly.type
_entity_poly.pdbx_seq_one_letter_code
_entity_poly.pdbx_strand_id
1 'polypeptide(L)'
;SFFDGAHAIGNHKVDLSCRSTRSDVGTIFTQGNYVTLKYTTDSWSPQGNGFKLIITAYKDSSLPDLKHDLKCRDFECRNTFCISSNLTCDGVNHCGDNSDETSHALCIDDMASSQILGLGVSVFVTLALVVIVVCLVLCVGALCLCQRLQQQQQQRQAAAGAMTVTGSHPTALQANTAPSQ
;
A
#
# COMPACT_ATOMS: atom_id res chain seq x y z
N SER A 1 -23.27 -15.84 29.90
CA SER A 1 -23.25 -15.01 31.12
C SER A 1 -21.81 -14.70 31.53
N PHE A 2 -21.48 -13.43 31.78
CA PHE A 2 -20.14 -12.93 32.17
C PHE A 2 -20.10 -12.44 33.61
N PHE A 3 -19.12 -12.91 34.37
CA PHE A 3 -18.95 -12.55 35.79
C PHE A 3 -17.56 -11.97 36.04
N ASP A 4 -17.50 -10.85 36.76
CA ASP A 4 -16.27 -10.21 37.24
C ASP A 4 -15.86 -10.88 38.56
N GLY A 5 -15.03 -11.92 38.46
CA GLY A 5 -14.67 -12.79 39.58
C GLY A 5 -14.37 -14.24 39.18
N ALA A 6 -13.79 -14.99 40.11
CA ALA A 6 -13.36 -16.38 39.91
C ALA A 6 -14.50 -17.41 39.93
N HIS A 7 -15.74 -17.01 40.25
CA HIS A 7 -16.89 -17.89 40.34
C HIS A 7 -18.13 -17.26 39.70
N ALA A 8 -19.00 -18.09 39.11
CA ALA A 8 -20.26 -17.68 38.47
C ALA A 8 -21.42 -17.37 39.46
N ILE A 9 -21.10 -16.96 40.69
CA ILE A 9 -22.06 -16.77 41.80
C ILE A 9 -22.17 -15.27 42.19
N GLY A 10 -21.46 -14.37 41.48
CA GLY A 10 -21.35 -12.94 41.82
C GLY A 10 -22.13 -11.97 40.90
N ASN A 11 -21.84 -10.67 41.08
CA ASN A 11 -22.48 -9.57 40.34
C ASN A 11 -22.21 -9.72 38.83
N HIS A 12 -23.27 -9.86 38.06
CA HIS A 12 -23.18 -10.23 36.66
C HIS A 12 -22.99 -9.00 35.77
N LYS A 13 -21.98 -9.02 34.88
CA LYS A 13 -21.66 -7.88 34.02
C LYS A 13 -22.54 -7.81 32.78
N VAL A 14 -22.88 -8.94 32.17
CA VAL A 14 -23.74 -8.97 30.96
C VAL A 14 -24.26 -10.37 30.66
N ASP A 15 -25.55 -10.48 30.29
CA ASP A 15 -26.15 -11.74 29.81
C ASP A 15 -26.22 -11.77 28.29
N LEU A 16 -25.53 -12.75 27.70
CA LEU A 16 -25.49 -12.93 26.26
C LEU A 16 -26.38 -14.11 25.88
N SER A 17 -27.31 -13.83 24.98
CA SER A 17 -28.19 -14.83 24.38
C SER A 17 -27.85 -15.01 22.90
N CYS A 18 -28.40 -16.04 22.26
CA CYS A 18 -28.26 -16.25 20.81
C CYS A 18 -28.85 -15.09 19.97
N ARG A 19 -29.62 -14.19 20.58
CA ARG A 19 -30.18 -13.00 19.92
C ARG A 19 -29.27 -11.78 20.00
N SER A 20 -28.27 -11.79 20.90
CA SER A 20 -27.38 -10.66 21.13
C SER A 20 -26.40 -10.48 19.97
N THR A 21 -26.29 -9.27 19.44
CA THR A 21 -25.31 -8.92 18.41
C THR A 21 -24.09 -8.21 19.00
N ARG A 22 -23.02 -8.07 18.22
CA ARG A 22 -21.83 -7.30 18.62
C ARG A 22 -22.18 -5.86 19.03
N SER A 23 -23.13 -5.24 18.34
CA SER A 23 -23.59 -3.88 18.59
C SER A 23 -24.36 -3.75 19.91
N ASP A 24 -25.01 -4.81 20.38
CA ASP A 24 -25.79 -4.80 21.62
C ASP A 24 -24.94 -4.97 22.88
N VAL A 25 -23.74 -5.55 22.72
CA VAL A 25 -22.88 -5.97 23.84
C VAL A 25 -21.70 -5.03 24.02
N GLY A 26 -21.07 -4.61 22.92
CA GLY A 26 -19.86 -3.79 22.96
C GLY A 26 -18.69 -4.45 23.70
N THR A 27 -17.81 -3.62 24.25
CA THR A 27 -16.63 -4.04 25.03
C THR A 27 -16.97 -4.05 26.52
N ILE A 28 -16.61 -5.12 27.22
CA ILE A 28 -16.88 -5.31 28.66
C ILE A 28 -15.57 -5.19 29.44
N PHE A 29 -15.58 -4.38 30.49
CA PHE A 29 -14.43 -4.14 31.36
C PHE A 29 -14.63 -4.78 32.75
N THR A 30 -13.58 -5.43 33.25
CA THR A 30 -13.54 -6.10 34.56
C THR A 30 -12.60 -5.37 35.50
N GLN A 31 -12.94 -5.31 36.79
CA GLN A 31 -12.09 -4.65 37.80
C GLN A 31 -11.04 -5.62 38.38
N GLY A 32 -11.33 -6.92 38.38
CA GLY A 32 -10.45 -7.94 38.91
C GLY A 32 -9.58 -8.64 37.87
N ASN A 33 -8.67 -9.49 38.37
CA ASN A 33 -7.81 -10.35 37.55
C ASN A 33 -8.48 -11.69 37.17
N TYR A 34 -9.74 -11.89 37.57
CA TYR A 34 -10.48 -13.13 37.34
C TYR A 34 -11.77 -12.83 36.58
N VAL A 35 -12.01 -13.60 35.53
CA VAL A 35 -13.24 -13.54 34.75
C VAL A 35 -13.82 -14.95 34.62
N THR A 36 -15.12 -15.10 34.84
CA THR A 36 -15.82 -16.37 34.63
C THR A 36 -16.79 -16.25 33.47
N LEU A 37 -16.64 -17.12 32.48
CA LEU A 37 -17.56 -17.27 31.36
C LEU A 37 -18.39 -18.55 31.54
N LYS A 38 -19.71 -18.39 31.63
CA LYS A 38 -20.64 -19.51 31.56
C LYS A 38 -21.29 -19.55 30.17
N TYR A 39 -20.95 -20.58 29.40
CA TYR A 39 -21.59 -20.90 28.12
C TYR A 39 -22.54 -22.09 28.30
N THR A 40 -23.78 -21.94 27.85
CA THR A 40 -24.82 -22.98 27.93
C THR A 40 -25.40 -23.17 26.53
N THR A 41 -25.46 -24.39 26.05
CA THR A 41 -26.03 -24.79 24.76
C THR A 41 -27.02 -25.94 25.00
N ASP A 42 -28.00 -26.09 24.12
CA ASP A 42 -28.86 -27.27 24.09
C ASP A 42 -28.16 -28.43 23.35
N SER A 43 -28.85 -29.55 23.16
CA SER A 43 -28.28 -30.74 22.54
C SER A 43 -28.06 -30.61 21.02
N TRP A 44 -28.27 -29.43 20.42
CA TRP A 44 -28.19 -29.22 18.99
C TRP A 44 -27.54 -27.87 18.64
N SER A 45 -26.24 -27.91 18.30
CA SER A 45 -25.55 -26.75 17.73
C SER A 45 -25.19 -27.03 16.26
N PRO A 46 -25.87 -26.39 15.28
CA PRO A 46 -25.49 -26.46 13.88
C PRO A 46 -24.04 -26.01 13.65
N GLN A 47 -23.36 -26.60 12.67
CA GLN A 47 -22.02 -26.14 12.28
C GLN A 47 -22.09 -24.68 11.82
N GLY A 48 -21.24 -23.82 12.40
CA GLY A 48 -21.18 -22.39 12.10
C GLY A 48 -21.83 -21.47 13.14
N ASN A 49 -22.56 -22.00 14.12
CA ASN A 49 -23.09 -21.22 15.24
C ASN A 49 -22.08 -21.15 16.39
N GLY A 50 -21.79 -19.95 16.89
CA GLY A 50 -20.85 -19.74 17.99
C GLY A 50 -20.55 -18.27 18.23
N PHE A 51 -19.56 -18.00 19.06
CA PHE A 51 -19.05 -16.66 19.32
C PHE A 51 -17.53 -16.66 19.33
N LYS A 52 -16.93 -15.57 18.86
CA LYS A 52 -15.50 -15.30 19.05
C LYS A 52 -15.36 -14.35 20.22
N LEU A 53 -14.61 -14.75 21.24
CA LEU A 53 -14.25 -13.90 22.36
C LEU A 53 -12.76 -13.56 22.26
N ILE A 54 -12.45 -12.28 22.45
CA ILE A 54 -11.08 -11.80 22.58
C ILE A 54 -10.97 -11.18 23.97
N ILE A 55 -10.00 -11.65 24.75
CA ILE A 55 -9.76 -11.18 26.12
C ILE A 55 -8.39 -10.53 26.14
N THR A 56 -8.36 -9.24 26.47
CA THR A 56 -7.14 -8.46 26.60
C THR A 56 -6.91 -8.13 28.07
N ALA A 57 -5.71 -8.42 28.57
CA ALA A 57 -5.29 -7.91 29.86
C ALA A 57 -4.88 -6.43 29.71
N TYR A 58 -5.42 -5.57 30.56
CA TYR A 58 -5.11 -4.14 30.56
C TYR A 58 -4.81 -3.64 31.98
N LYS A 59 -4.19 -2.46 32.07
CA LYS A 59 -4.02 -1.71 33.32
C LYS A 59 -4.67 -0.34 33.17
N ASP A 60 -5.26 0.18 34.22
CA ASP A 60 -5.82 1.53 34.22
C ASP A 60 -4.76 2.52 34.73
N SER A 61 -4.26 3.40 33.84
CA SER A 61 -3.25 4.40 34.19
C SER A 61 -3.83 5.58 34.99
N SER A 62 -5.17 5.70 35.07
CA SER A 62 -5.85 6.77 35.80
C SER A 62 -5.99 6.50 37.31
N LEU A 63 -5.72 5.27 37.77
CA LEU A 63 -5.88 4.90 39.18
C LEU A 63 -4.73 5.42 40.07
N PRO A 64 -5.01 6.23 41.10
CA PRO A 64 -4.00 6.92 41.90
C PRO A 64 -3.22 6.01 42.88
N ASP A 65 -3.69 4.79 43.15
CA ASP A 65 -3.04 3.83 44.06
C ASP A 65 -1.95 2.99 43.38
N LEU A 66 -1.77 3.15 42.07
CA LEU A 66 -0.71 2.51 41.31
C LEU A 66 0.60 3.28 41.56
N LYS A 67 1.43 2.77 42.48
CA LYS A 67 2.81 3.20 42.71
C LYS A 67 3.48 3.59 41.38
N HIS A 68 4.18 4.72 41.41
CA HIS A 68 4.91 5.45 40.34
C HIS A 68 5.66 4.61 39.26
N ASP A 69 5.81 3.30 39.45
CA ASP A 69 6.48 2.37 38.54
C ASP A 69 5.51 1.55 37.64
N LEU A 70 4.20 1.79 37.75
CA LEU A 70 3.16 1.16 36.91
C LEU A 70 2.62 2.12 35.82
N LYS A 71 3.47 3.02 35.34
CA LYS A 71 3.22 3.77 34.10
C LYS A 71 3.00 2.79 32.95
N CYS A 72 2.16 3.14 31.96
CA CYS A 72 2.02 2.33 30.74
C CYS A 72 3.42 2.08 30.16
N ARG A 73 3.90 0.85 30.28
CA ARG A 73 5.25 0.48 29.83
C ARG A 73 5.31 0.27 28.32
N ASP A 74 4.17 -0.09 27.74
CA ASP A 74 4.05 -0.50 26.36
C ASP A 74 3.21 0.53 25.57
N PHE A 75 1.89 0.35 25.49
CA PHE A 75 0.99 1.26 24.75
C PHE A 75 -0.14 1.80 25.63
N GLU A 76 -0.40 3.11 25.54
CA GLU A 76 -1.51 3.79 26.24
C GLU A 76 -2.63 4.14 25.26
N CYS A 77 -3.78 3.51 25.45
CA CYS A 77 -5.03 3.77 24.76
C CYS A 77 -5.54 5.20 25.04
N ARG A 78 -6.43 5.72 24.19
CA ARG A 78 -7.05 7.05 24.41
C ARG A 78 -7.94 7.09 25.66
N ASN A 79 -8.49 5.95 26.08
CA ASN A 79 -9.25 5.76 27.31
C ASN A 79 -8.38 5.45 28.55
N THR A 80 -7.08 5.80 28.53
CA THR A 80 -6.13 5.63 29.66
C THR A 80 -5.89 4.17 30.07
N PHE A 81 -6.26 3.20 29.24
CA PHE A 81 -5.87 1.82 29.44
C PHE A 81 -4.51 1.53 28.84
N CYS A 82 -3.69 0.78 29.56
CA CYS A 82 -2.42 0.27 29.07
C CYS A 82 -2.61 -1.17 28.59
N ILE A 83 -2.24 -1.44 27.34
CA ILE A 83 -2.16 -2.79 26.78
C ILE A 83 -0.74 -3.05 26.29
N SER A 84 -0.44 -4.30 25.93
CA SER A 84 0.87 -4.62 25.35
C SER A 84 0.98 -4.10 23.91
N SER A 85 2.16 -3.60 23.53
CA SER A 85 2.41 -3.00 22.22
C SER A 85 2.38 -4.00 21.07
N ASN A 86 2.42 -5.31 21.35
CA ASN A 86 2.22 -6.33 20.32
C ASN A 86 0.76 -6.48 19.89
N LEU A 87 -0.17 -5.81 20.57
CA LEU A 87 -1.61 -5.79 20.28
C LEU A 87 -2.03 -4.53 19.50
N THR A 88 -1.07 -3.74 19.00
CA THR A 88 -1.38 -2.58 18.16
C THR A 88 -1.30 -2.96 16.69
N CYS A 89 -2.23 -2.48 15.89
CA CYS A 89 -2.30 -2.67 14.45
C CYS A 89 -2.44 -4.15 14.04
N ASP A 90 -3.13 -4.96 14.84
CA ASP A 90 -3.35 -6.39 14.57
C ASP A 90 -4.74 -6.70 14.00
N GLY A 91 -5.54 -5.66 13.74
CA GLY A 91 -6.90 -5.74 13.23
C GLY A 91 -7.95 -5.99 14.31
N VAL A 92 -7.58 -5.95 15.59
CA VAL A 92 -8.49 -6.18 16.71
C VAL A 92 -8.49 -4.96 17.64
N ASN A 93 -9.67 -4.44 17.94
CA ASN A 93 -9.83 -3.39 18.94
C ASN A 93 -9.67 -3.96 20.36
N HIS A 94 -8.44 -3.97 20.87
CA HIS A 94 -8.05 -4.36 22.21
C HIS A 94 -8.29 -3.26 23.25
N CYS A 95 -8.17 -1.99 22.86
CA CYS A 95 -8.43 -0.86 23.77
C CYS A 95 -9.92 -0.67 24.10
N GLY A 96 -10.81 -1.17 23.25
CA GLY A 96 -12.25 -0.90 23.29
C GLY A 96 -12.66 0.42 22.63
N ASP A 97 -11.74 1.38 22.49
CA ASP A 97 -11.91 2.67 21.81
C ASP A 97 -11.26 2.73 20.41
N ASN A 98 -10.67 1.61 19.97
CA ASN A 98 -10.00 1.42 18.69
C ASN A 98 -8.74 2.30 18.52
N SER A 99 -8.18 2.83 19.60
CA SER A 99 -7.00 3.69 19.53
C SER A 99 -5.71 2.94 19.15
N ASP A 100 -5.64 1.66 19.48
CA ASP A 100 -4.64 0.68 19.09
C ASP A 100 -4.61 0.34 17.59
N GLU A 101 -5.70 0.60 16.87
CA GLU A 101 -5.86 0.28 15.43
C GLU A 101 -5.92 1.54 14.57
N THR A 102 -5.44 2.67 15.09
CA THR A 102 -5.53 3.98 14.41
C THR A 102 -4.18 4.66 14.36
N SER A 103 -4.15 5.86 13.77
CA SER A 103 -2.97 6.72 13.80
C SER A 103 -2.45 7.04 15.21
N HIS A 104 -3.26 6.86 16.25
CA HIS A 104 -2.81 6.98 17.65
C HIS A 104 -1.73 5.94 18.01
N ALA A 105 -1.82 4.73 17.45
CA ALA A 105 -0.78 3.69 17.53
C ALA A 105 0.25 3.77 16.39
N LEU A 106 0.22 4.82 15.57
CA LEU A 106 1.05 4.97 14.36
C LEU A 106 0.89 3.78 13.38
N CYS A 107 -0.30 3.18 13.32
CA CYS A 107 -0.58 2.14 12.35
C CYS A 107 -0.44 2.69 10.93
N ILE A 108 0.45 2.07 10.17
CA ILE A 108 0.48 2.25 8.73
C ILE A 108 -0.63 1.38 8.20
N ASP A 109 -1.73 2.01 7.77
CA ASP A 109 -2.70 1.31 6.95
C ASP A 109 -1.91 0.71 5.77
N ASP A 110 -1.83 -0.61 5.64
CA ASP A 110 -1.20 -1.28 4.49
C ASP A 110 -1.86 -0.86 3.16
N MET A 111 -3.02 -0.20 3.23
CA MET A 111 -3.71 0.48 2.14
C MET A 111 -3.13 1.87 1.79
N ALA A 112 -2.41 2.53 2.70
CA ALA A 112 -1.91 3.90 2.57
C ALA A 112 -0.41 4.00 2.20
N SER A 113 0.39 2.98 2.49
CA SER A 113 1.82 2.92 2.10
C SER A 113 2.03 2.68 0.59
N SER A 114 0.96 2.32 -0.13
CA SER A 114 0.96 2.08 -1.59
C SER A 114 0.17 3.13 -2.38
N GLN A 115 -0.11 4.32 -1.85
CA GLN A 115 -0.82 5.37 -2.59
C GLN A 115 0.03 6.64 -2.74
N ILE A 116 0.17 7.12 -3.98
CA ILE A 116 0.69 8.46 -4.30
C ILE A 116 -0.51 9.25 -4.84
N LEU A 117 -0.83 10.42 -4.30
CA LEU A 117 -1.98 11.24 -4.77
C LEU A 117 -3.33 10.48 -4.85
N GLY A 118 -3.56 9.51 -3.95
CA GLY A 118 -4.80 8.71 -3.92
C GLY A 118 -4.93 7.65 -5.02
N LEU A 119 -3.90 7.44 -5.84
CA LEU A 119 -3.81 6.35 -6.80
C LEU A 119 -2.76 5.33 -6.33
N GLY A 120 -3.04 4.04 -6.54
CA GLY A 120 -2.10 2.98 -6.17
C GLY A 120 -0.75 3.18 -6.86
N VAL A 121 0.36 2.89 -6.18
CA VAL A 121 1.74 2.95 -6.71
C VAL A 121 1.86 2.13 -8.00
N SER A 122 1.11 1.03 -8.11
CA SER A 122 0.97 0.22 -9.33
C SER A 122 0.47 1.02 -10.53
N VAL A 123 -0.42 1.99 -10.34
CA VAL A 123 -0.94 2.87 -11.40
C VAL A 123 0.14 3.85 -11.87
N PHE A 124 0.94 4.40 -10.96
CA PHE A 124 2.06 5.28 -11.35
C PHE A 124 3.13 4.54 -12.11
N VAL A 125 3.51 3.35 -11.64
CA VAL A 125 4.52 2.51 -12.30
C VAL A 125 4.05 2.13 -13.70
N THR A 126 2.78 1.73 -13.85
CA THR A 126 2.22 1.39 -15.17
C THR A 126 2.14 2.60 -16.10
N LEU A 127 1.69 3.77 -15.63
CA LEU A 127 1.67 5.01 -16.42
C LEU A 127 3.08 5.41 -16.86
N ALA A 128 4.06 5.39 -15.96
CA ALA A 128 5.45 5.73 -16.29
C ALA A 128 6.02 4.78 -17.36
N LEU A 129 5.76 3.47 -17.25
CA LEU A 129 6.21 2.49 -18.24
C LEU A 129 5.54 2.71 -19.60
N VAL A 130 4.23 3.00 -19.64
CA VAL A 130 3.52 3.29 -20.89
C VAL A 130 4.09 4.53 -21.56
N VAL A 131 4.34 5.60 -20.80
CA VAL A 131 4.95 6.83 -21.33
C VAL A 131 6.33 6.55 -21.91
N ILE A 132 7.17 5.80 -21.19
CA ILE A 132 8.51 5.41 -21.67
C ILE A 132 8.41 4.61 -22.97
N VAL A 133 7.52 3.62 -23.05
CA VAL A 133 7.34 2.79 -24.26
C VAL A 133 6.85 3.65 -25.43
N VAL A 134 5.89 4.55 -25.22
CA VAL A 134 5.40 5.47 -26.26
C VAL A 134 6.51 6.39 -26.74
N CYS A 135 7.30 6.97 -25.82
CA CYS A 135 8.46 7.79 -26.17
C CYS A 135 9.47 6.99 -27.01
N LEU A 136 9.78 5.75 -26.63
CA LEU A 136 10.69 4.89 -27.38
C LEU A 136 10.15 4.58 -28.79
N VAL A 137 8.86 4.26 -28.91
CA VAL A 137 8.22 3.99 -30.22
C VAL A 137 8.25 5.24 -31.11
N LEU A 138 7.98 6.43 -30.55
CA LEU A 138 8.05 7.68 -31.30
C LEU A 138 9.49 8.03 -31.71
N CYS A 139 10.46 7.86 -30.82
CA CYS A 139 11.87 8.06 -31.12
C CYS A 139 12.34 7.10 -32.22
N VAL A 140 12.05 5.81 -32.11
CA VAL A 140 12.39 4.81 -33.13
C VAL A 140 11.66 5.11 -34.44
N GLY A 141 10.38 5.47 -34.39
CA GLY A 141 9.59 5.85 -35.56
C GLY A 141 10.18 7.06 -36.29
N ALA A 142 10.56 8.11 -35.56
CA ALA A 142 11.23 9.29 -36.10
C ALA A 142 12.59 8.95 -36.70
N LEU A 143 13.40 8.14 -36.01
CA LEU A 143 14.69 7.66 -36.55
C LEU A 143 14.49 6.85 -37.84
N CYS A 144 13.52 5.95 -37.88
CA CYS A 144 13.19 5.16 -39.07
C CYS A 144 12.69 6.04 -40.23
N LEU A 145 11.83 7.03 -39.96
CA LEU A 145 11.34 7.97 -40.97
C LEU A 145 12.49 8.84 -41.51
N CYS A 146 13.34 9.37 -40.63
CA CYS A 146 14.52 10.13 -41.02
C CYS A 146 15.48 9.29 -41.88
N GLN A 147 15.75 8.04 -41.50
CA GLN A 147 16.58 7.14 -42.29
C GLN A 147 15.97 6.85 -43.66
N ARG A 148 14.65 6.62 -43.74
CA ARG A 148 13.95 6.42 -45.02
C ARG A 148 13.98 7.65 -45.91
N LEU A 149 13.82 8.85 -45.34
CA LEU A 149 13.93 10.12 -46.07
C LEU A 149 15.36 10.35 -46.56
N GLN A 150 16.37 10.05 -45.75
CA GLN A 150 17.78 10.11 -46.15
C GLN A 150 18.08 9.15 -47.31
N GLN A 151 17.56 7.92 -47.28
CA GLN A 151 17.69 6.97 -48.39
C GLN A 151 17.03 7.49 -49.67
N GLN A 152 15.83 8.09 -49.58
CA GLN A 152 15.17 8.70 -50.74
C GLN A 152 15.96 9.89 -51.31
N GLN A 153 16.59 10.70 -50.47
CA GLN A 153 17.46 11.79 -50.92
C GLN A 153 18.72 11.27 -51.62
N GLN A 154 19.37 10.22 -51.07
CA GLN A 154 20.51 9.57 -51.73
C GLN A 154 20.13 8.99 -53.10
N GLN A 155 18.96 8.34 -53.22
CA GLN A 155 18.46 7.84 -54.51
C GLN A 155 18.16 8.98 -55.50
N ARG A 156 17.58 10.09 -55.05
CA ARG A 156 17.35 11.29 -55.90
C ARG A 156 18.65 11.92 -56.37
N GLN A 157 19.68 12.00 -55.53
CA GLN A 157 21.00 12.50 -55.92
C GLN A 157 21.72 11.54 -56.88
N ALA A 158 21.61 10.22 -56.69
CA ALA A 158 22.13 9.22 -57.63
C ALA A 158 21.42 9.27 -59.00
N ALA A 159 20.10 9.47 -59.03
CA ALA A 159 19.34 9.62 -60.26
C ALA A 159 19.63 10.96 -60.98
N ALA A 160 19.84 12.05 -60.24
CA ALA A 160 20.23 13.35 -60.81
C ALA A 160 21.68 13.36 -61.32
N GLY A 161 22.62 12.72 -60.61
CA GLY A 161 24.01 12.57 -61.02
C GLY A 161 24.19 11.65 -62.24
N ALA A 162 23.32 10.66 -62.42
CA ALA A 162 23.30 9.83 -63.63
C ALA A 162 22.88 10.60 -64.89
N MET A 163 22.17 11.73 -64.75
CA MET A 163 21.71 12.54 -65.89
C MET A 163 22.73 13.61 -66.35
N THR A 164 23.88 13.75 -65.68
CA THR A 164 24.93 14.72 -66.07
C THR A 164 26.18 14.08 -66.71
N VAL A 165 26.18 12.77 -67.00
CA VAL A 165 27.33 12.07 -67.61
C VAL A 165 27.00 11.56 -69.03
N THR A 166 26.46 12.42 -69.88
CA THR A 166 26.45 12.21 -71.33
C THR A 166 26.71 13.52 -72.07
N GLY A 167 27.98 13.82 -72.30
CA GLY A 167 28.37 14.80 -73.33
C GLY A 167 29.38 15.84 -72.90
N SER A 168 30.66 15.46 -72.85
CA SER A 168 31.73 16.35 -73.31
C SER A 168 32.98 15.55 -73.63
N HIS A 169 33.20 15.38 -74.94
CA HIS A 169 34.48 15.01 -75.52
C HIS A 169 35.42 16.20 -75.36
N PRO A 170 36.64 16.10 -74.79
CA PRO A 170 37.65 17.12 -74.96
C PRO A 170 38.57 16.68 -76.10
N THR A 171 38.46 17.34 -77.25
CA THR A 171 39.45 17.26 -78.32
C THR A 171 40.40 18.45 -78.20
N ALA A 172 41.66 18.11 -77.90
CA ALA A 172 42.91 18.81 -78.19
C ALA A 172 42.97 20.35 -78.19
N LEU A 173 43.89 20.90 -77.39
CA LEU A 173 44.78 21.96 -77.88
C LEU A 173 46.12 21.92 -77.13
N GLN A 174 47.19 21.65 -77.89
CA GLN A 174 48.59 21.83 -77.50
C GLN A 174 48.89 23.30 -77.22
N ALA A 175 49.65 23.58 -76.17
CA ALA A 175 50.35 24.85 -76.02
C ALA A 175 51.79 24.57 -75.58
N ASN A 176 52.73 24.85 -76.48
CA ASN A 176 54.17 24.81 -76.25
C ASN A 176 54.59 25.88 -75.25
N THR A 177 55.52 25.49 -74.39
CA THR A 177 56.31 26.32 -73.47
C THR A 177 57.28 27.26 -74.18
N ALA A 178 57.36 28.51 -73.71
CA ALA A 178 58.61 29.23 -73.44
C ALA A 178 58.35 30.57 -72.71
N PRO A 179 59.03 30.86 -71.59
CA PRO A 179 59.37 32.22 -71.21
C PRO A 179 60.88 32.46 -71.40
N SER A 180 61.20 33.70 -71.72
CA SER A 180 62.52 34.31 -71.76
C SER A 180 63.18 34.37 -70.37
N GLN A 181 64.28 33.64 -70.18
CA GLN A 181 65.65 34.09 -69.81
C GLN A 181 66.50 32.90 -69.40
#